data_AF-A0A183M0C3-F1
#
_entry.id   AF-A0A183M0C3-F1
#
_cell.length_a   1.000
_cell.length_b   1.000
_cell.length_c   1.000
_cell.angle_alpha   90.00
_cell.angle_beta   90.00
_cell.angle_gamma   90.00
#
_symmetry.space_group_name_H-M   'P 1'
#
loop_
_entity.id
_entity.type
_entity.pdbx_description
1 polymer ?
#
loop_
_entity_poly.entity_id
_entity_poly.type
_entity_poly.pdbx_seq_one_letter_code
_entity_poly.pdbx_strand_id
1 'polypeptide(L)'
;MVIYIAIAFALKCIDLIHLIAVQCTMDMFLIDWEPPKFNRNVNNVNPSSNTDIQLSSRSQSLGKYNMINDVADDLEARPKKELRSSLPPSSISNQMEDTGISVWRTIYVANEWNEIQTYRKTSCLITIACVLILMQVIGLENLASSDAKSNIVLNSYEYQSPQSRIFRIALILSIFSVIGIIQWLFSITLWERCFSDKLRSFADLCSVANVSVFLFAQSNFGYYIHGHSPTGRSDVDLGGITQMLSIENEGIAPKRGITPDSNDHTYRMALPSGLRQTFNRLYTPLLNLNLNTDKYGKHASPQAITNEVYHNINRYLKRFVSRVSL
;
A
#
# COMPACT_ATOMS: atom_id res chain seq x y z
N MET A 1 28.33 16.78 27.30
CA MET A 1 27.61 15.74 26.52
C MET A 1 26.10 15.75 26.72
N VAL A 2 25.58 15.76 27.96
CA VAL A 2 24.13 15.70 28.25
C VAL A 2 23.29 16.71 27.46
N ILE A 3 23.73 17.97 27.39
CA ILE A 3 22.98 19.01 26.65
C ILE A 3 22.86 18.71 25.15
N TYR A 4 23.87 18.10 24.53
CA TYR A 4 23.83 17.74 23.11
C TYR A 4 22.88 16.57 22.86
N ILE A 5 22.82 15.61 23.78
CA ILE A 5 21.88 14.49 23.73
C ILE A 5 20.44 15.00 23.90
N ALA A 6 20.21 15.93 24.84
CA ALA A 6 18.90 16.55 25.05
C ALA A 6 18.42 17.32 23.81
N ILE A 7 19.31 18.09 23.17
CA ILE A 7 19.00 18.79 21.90
C ILE A 7 18.70 17.79 20.79
N ALA A 8 19.51 16.73 20.64
CA ALA A 8 19.29 15.70 19.61
C ALA A 8 17.94 14.99 19.80
N PHE A 9 17.55 14.70 21.05
CA PHE A 9 16.24 14.14 21.37
C PHE A 9 15.11 15.09 20.99
N ALA A 10 15.20 16.37 21.37
CA ALA A 10 14.20 17.38 21.02
C ALA A 10 14.03 17.53 19.50
N LEU A 11 15.13 17.59 18.74
CA LEU A 11 15.10 17.63 17.28
C LEU A 11 14.47 16.36 16.68
N LYS A 12 14.70 15.19 17.28
CA LYS A 12 14.05 13.95 16.86
C LYS A 12 12.55 13.92 17.15
N CYS A 13 12.09 14.55 18.22
CA CYS A 13 10.66 14.73 18.47
C CYS A 13 10.03 15.64 17.41
N ILE A 14 10.70 16.72 17.01
CA ILE A 14 10.22 17.61 15.93
C ILE A 14 10.15 16.86 14.59
N ASP A 15 11.18 16.08 14.26
CA ASP A 15 11.22 15.22 13.06
C ASP A 15 10.05 14.22 13.04
N LEU A 16 9.74 13.60 14.19
CA LEU A 16 8.59 12.71 14.33
C LEU A 16 7.25 13.43 14.14
N ILE A 17 7.08 14.62 14.72
CA ILE A 17 5.86 15.43 14.55
C ILE A 17 5.70 15.82 13.07
N HIS A 18 6.77 16.24 12.41
CA HIS A 18 6.76 16.56 10.99
C HIS A 18 6.38 15.34 10.14
N LEU A 19 6.94 14.16 10.43
CA LEU A 19 6.58 12.92 9.75
C LEU A 19 5.09 12.59 9.88
N ILE A 20 4.54 12.69 11.10
CA ILE A 20 3.11 12.46 11.36
C ILE A 20 2.27 13.49 10.60
N ALA A 21 2.65 14.77 10.61
CA ALA A 21 1.94 15.81 9.88
C ALA A 21 1.89 15.51 8.38
N VAL A 22 3.00 15.08 7.77
CA VAL A 22 3.04 14.67 6.36
C VAL A 22 2.14 13.46 6.12
N GLN A 23 2.19 12.44 6.97
CA GLN A 23 1.35 11.25 6.82
C GLN A 23 -0.15 11.57 6.91
N CYS A 24 -0.55 12.49 7.79
CA CYS A 24 -1.95 12.94 7.90
C CYS A 24 -2.44 13.76 6.69
N THR A 25 -1.54 14.24 5.83
CA THR A 25 -1.91 14.98 4.61
C THR A 25 -2.05 14.12 3.36
N MET A 26 -1.63 12.86 3.43
CA MET A 26 -1.69 11.93 2.30
C MET A 26 -2.92 11.03 2.39
N ASP A 27 -3.71 11.00 1.32
CA ASP A 27 -4.83 10.06 1.23
C ASP A 27 -4.38 8.81 0.48
N MET A 28 -4.56 7.64 1.09
CA MET A 28 -4.23 6.36 0.49
C MET A 28 -5.51 5.54 0.29
N PHE A 29 -5.61 4.90 -0.86
CA PHE A 29 -6.70 3.98 -1.19
C PHE A 29 -6.13 2.68 -1.76
N LEU A 30 -6.63 1.55 -1.26
CA LEU A 30 -6.30 0.21 -1.75
C LEU A 30 -7.33 -0.21 -2.79
N ILE A 31 -6.89 -0.46 -4.01
CA ILE A 31 -7.72 -0.89 -5.14
C ILE A 31 -7.61 -2.41 -5.22
N ASP A 32 -8.67 -3.11 -4.82
CA ASP A 32 -8.73 -4.57 -4.93
C ASP A 32 -9.24 -4.96 -6.31
N TRP A 33 -8.40 -5.61 -7.12
CA TRP A 33 -8.70 -5.99 -8.50
C TRP A 33 -9.53 -7.24 -8.66
N GLU A 34 -9.72 -8.03 -7.59
CA GLU A 34 -10.37 -9.33 -7.69
C GLU A 34 -11.80 -9.23 -8.25
N PRO A 35 -12.16 -10.11 -9.21
CA PRO A 35 -13.50 -10.13 -9.76
C PRO A 35 -14.51 -10.71 -8.76
N PRO A 36 -15.77 -10.27 -8.80
CA PRO A 36 -16.81 -10.84 -7.97
C PRO A 36 -17.02 -12.32 -8.29
N LYS A 37 -17.17 -13.16 -7.26
CA LYS A 37 -17.50 -14.58 -7.39
C LYS A 37 -19.01 -14.69 -7.57
N PHE A 38 -19.48 -14.87 -8.81
CA PHE A 38 -20.90 -15.11 -9.07
C PHE A 38 -21.31 -16.47 -8.52
N ASN A 39 -22.00 -16.48 -7.38
CA ASN A 39 -22.49 -17.71 -6.77
C ASN A 39 -23.77 -18.16 -7.51
N ARG A 40 -23.63 -19.04 -8.51
CA ARG A 40 -24.75 -19.56 -9.33
C ARG A 40 -25.82 -20.34 -8.54
N ASN A 41 -25.61 -20.63 -7.26
CA ASN A 41 -26.41 -21.59 -6.50
C ASN A 41 -27.66 -21.02 -5.80
N VAL A 42 -28.03 -19.75 -6.00
CA VAL A 42 -29.22 -19.18 -5.31
C VAL A 42 -30.55 -19.48 -6.03
N ASN A 43 -30.54 -19.99 -7.27
CA ASN A 43 -31.77 -20.19 -8.05
C ASN A 43 -32.26 -21.65 -8.18
N ASN A 44 -31.73 -22.61 -7.42
CA ASN A 44 -32.27 -23.98 -7.41
C ASN A 44 -32.72 -24.40 -6.01
N VAL A 45 -33.77 -23.76 -5.50
CA VAL A 45 -34.59 -24.34 -4.42
C VAL A 45 -35.79 -25.00 -5.08
N ASN A 46 -35.61 -26.23 -5.57
CA ASN A 46 -36.72 -27.15 -5.78
C ASN A 46 -36.95 -27.90 -4.46
N PRO A 47 -38.19 -28.02 -3.95
CA PRO A 47 -38.46 -28.85 -2.79
C PRO A 47 -38.65 -30.28 -3.26
N SER A 48 -37.72 -31.18 -2.94
CA SER A 48 -37.98 -32.61 -3.11
C SER A 48 -37.17 -33.45 -2.13
N SER A 49 -37.90 -33.92 -1.11
CA SER A 49 -37.92 -35.29 -0.58
C SER A 49 -36.63 -36.12 -0.54
N ASN A 50 -36.26 -36.48 0.69
CA ASN A 50 -35.54 -37.65 1.21
C ASN A 50 -34.86 -38.67 0.27
N THR A 51 -33.68 -39.09 0.77
CA THR A 51 -32.97 -40.39 0.64
C THR A 51 -32.43 -40.78 -0.74
N ASP A 52 -31.10 -40.70 -0.93
CA ASP A 52 -30.19 -41.82 -0.64
C ASP A 52 -28.71 -41.44 -0.82
N ILE A 53 -27.86 -42.10 -0.03
CA ILE A 53 -26.40 -42.02 -0.04
C ILE A 53 -25.85 -42.94 -1.12
N GLN A 54 -24.97 -42.46 -2.00
CA GLN A 54 -23.97 -43.31 -2.66
C GLN A 54 -22.70 -42.55 -3.05
N LEU A 55 -21.56 -43.18 -2.76
CA LEU A 55 -20.19 -42.71 -2.97
C LEU A 55 -19.76 -42.72 -4.44
N SER A 56 -18.79 -41.83 -4.71
CA SER A 56 -17.75 -41.88 -5.75
C SER A 56 -18.14 -41.50 -7.17
N SER A 57 -17.45 -40.49 -7.71
CA SER A 57 -16.63 -40.58 -8.93
C SER A 57 -15.94 -39.26 -9.22
N ARG A 58 -14.61 -39.31 -9.23
CA ARG A 58 -13.70 -38.28 -9.72
C ARG A 58 -13.79 -38.19 -11.25
N SER A 59 -14.16 -37.03 -11.79
CA SER A 59 -13.88 -36.61 -13.19
C SER A 59 -13.99 -35.08 -13.26
N GLN A 60 -12.86 -34.37 -13.41
CA GLN A 60 -12.37 -33.79 -14.66
C GLN A 60 -13.39 -32.90 -15.41
N SER A 61 -13.15 -31.60 -15.38
CA SER A 61 -13.66 -30.60 -16.34
C SER A 61 -12.70 -29.40 -16.29
N LEU A 62 -11.51 -29.51 -16.87
CA LEU A 62 -11.17 -28.96 -18.19
C LEU A 62 -11.82 -27.60 -18.46
N GLY A 63 -10.97 -26.56 -18.41
CA GLY A 63 -11.34 -25.17 -18.62
C GLY A 63 -11.80 -24.88 -20.04
N LYS A 64 -12.75 -23.95 -20.15
CA LYS A 64 -13.16 -23.34 -21.40
C LYS A 64 -12.73 -21.88 -21.37
N TYR A 65 -11.57 -21.60 -21.96
CA TYR A 65 -11.21 -20.27 -22.42
C TYR A 65 -12.14 -19.93 -23.58
N ASN A 66 -12.94 -18.86 -23.45
CA ASN A 66 -13.65 -18.31 -24.60
C ASN A 66 -12.86 -17.13 -25.14
N MET A 67 -12.35 -17.30 -26.35
CA MET A 67 -11.95 -16.23 -27.26
C MET A 67 -13.12 -15.26 -27.45
N ILE A 68 -12.82 -13.97 -27.34
CA ILE A 68 -13.68 -12.88 -27.78
C ILE A 68 -13.56 -12.83 -29.31
N ASN A 69 -14.68 -13.07 -30.01
CA ASN A 69 -14.81 -12.68 -31.40
C ASN A 69 -15.70 -11.44 -31.46
N ASP A 70 -15.13 -10.37 -32.01
CA ASP A 70 -15.84 -9.21 -32.54
C ASP A 70 -16.80 -9.63 -33.65
N VAL A 71 -18.09 -9.31 -33.50
CA VAL A 71 -19.02 -9.19 -34.62
C VAL A 71 -19.96 -8.03 -34.32
N ALA A 72 -19.89 -7.01 -35.17
CA ALA A 72 -20.84 -5.92 -35.25
C ALA A 72 -22.19 -6.43 -35.76
N ASP A 73 -23.30 -5.91 -35.25
CA ASP A 73 -24.56 -5.89 -36.00
C ASP A 73 -25.49 -4.77 -35.49
N ASP A 74 -25.62 -3.78 -36.37
CA ASP A 74 -26.80 -3.03 -36.82
C ASP A 74 -27.91 -2.56 -35.87
N LEU A 75 -28.10 -1.23 -35.95
CA LEU A 75 -29.29 -0.50 -35.55
C LEU A 75 -30.48 -0.84 -36.45
N GLU A 76 -31.58 -1.30 -35.87
CA GLU A 76 -32.92 -0.95 -36.35
C GLU A 76 -33.89 -0.66 -35.19
N ALA A 77 -34.56 0.48 -35.28
CA ALA A 77 -35.51 1.00 -34.31
C ALA A 77 -36.95 0.70 -34.72
N ARG A 78 -37.78 0.14 -33.83
CA ARG A 78 -39.26 0.28 -33.88
C ARG A 78 -39.93 0.16 -32.48
N PRO A 79 -41.14 0.70 -32.29
CA PRO A 79 -41.49 1.44 -31.07
C PRO A 79 -42.48 0.74 -30.11
N LYS A 80 -42.57 1.33 -28.92
CA LYS A 80 -43.37 1.02 -27.73
C LYS A 80 -44.82 0.61 -28.02
N LYS A 81 -45.27 -0.47 -27.37
CA LYS A 81 -46.68 -0.69 -27.03
C LYS A 81 -46.80 -1.08 -25.57
N GLU A 82 -47.59 -0.30 -24.85
CA GLU A 82 -47.87 -0.39 -23.42
C GLU A 82 -48.61 -1.69 -23.08
N LEU A 83 -48.14 -2.41 -22.05
CA LEU A 83 -48.94 -3.35 -21.28
C LEU A 83 -48.72 -3.03 -19.81
N ARG A 84 -49.60 -2.20 -19.24
CA ARG A 84 -49.74 -2.02 -17.80
C ARG A 84 -50.74 -3.04 -17.28
N SER A 85 -50.30 -3.96 -16.43
CA SER A 85 -51.17 -4.56 -15.42
C SER A 85 -50.35 -5.14 -14.27
N SER A 86 -50.46 -4.47 -13.12
CA SER A 86 -50.51 -5.02 -11.75
C SER A 86 -49.39 -5.98 -11.28
N LEU A 87 -48.42 -5.42 -10.57
CA LEU A 87 -47.68 -6.12 -9.50
C LEU A 87 -47.73 -5.24 -8.22
N PRO A 88 -47.97 -5.81 -7.02
CA PRO A 88 -47.95 -5.06 -5.77
C PRO A 88 -46.50 -4.67 -5.40
N PRO A 89 -46.28 -3.64 -4.54
CA PRO A 89 -44.94 -3.22 -4.15
C PRO A 89 -44.42 -4.17 -3.06
N SER A 90 -43.99 -5.38 -3.45
CA SER A 90 -43.30 -6.27 -2.54
C SER A 90 -41.82 -5.89 -2.47
N SER A 91 -41.49 -5.18 -1.40
CA SER A 91 -40.18 -5.15 -0.73
C SER A 91 -38.95 -5.08 -1.64
N ILE A 92 -38.38 -3.87 -1.72
CA ILE A 92 -36.95 -3.68 -1.96
C ILE A 92 -36.22 -4.44 -0.85
N SER A 93 -35.93 -5.72 -1.09
CA SER A 93 -34.96 -6.45 -0.30
C SER A 93 -33.62 -5.83 -0.65
N ASN A 94 -33.12 -4.97 0.23
CA ASN A 94 -31.71 -4.59 0.35
C ASN A 94 -30.89 -5.85 0.67
N GLN A 95 -30.87 -6.81 -0.25
CA GLN A 95 -29.85 -7.85 -0.26
C GLN A 95 -28.61 -7.17 -0.82
N MET A 96 -27.68 -6.84 0.07
CA MET A 96 -26.29 -6.63 -0.32
C MET A 96 -25.93 -7.79 -1.23
N GLU A 97 -25.72 -7.52 -2.53
CA GLU A 97 -25.10 -8.49 -3.42
C GLU A 97 -23.73 -8.78 -2.82
N ASP A 98 -23.62 -9.89 -2.08
CA ASP A 98 -22.34 -10.38 -1.62
C ASP A 98 -21.54 -10.73 -2.87
N THR A 99 -20.60 -9.85 -3.21
CA THR A 99 -19.72 -10.02 -4.37
C THR A 99 -18.84 -11.25 -4.20
N GLY A 100 -18.82 -11.89 -3.02
CA GLY A 100 -18.02 -13.08 -2.72
C GLY A 100 -16.51 -12.79 -2.76
N ILE A 101 -16.13 -11.51 -2.73
CA ILE A 101 -14.73 -11.08 -2.74
C ILE A 101 -14.20 -11.12 -1.32
N SER A 102 -13.11 -11.84 -1.18
CA SER A 102 -12.34 -11.97 0.05
C SER A 102 -11.66 -10.65 0.38
N VAL A 103 -11.83 -10.15 1.61
CA VAL A 103 -11.24 -8.87 2.06
C VAL A 103 -9.81 -9.05 2.59
N TRP A 104 -9.40 -10.28 2.89
CA TRP A 104 -8.15 -10.59 3.60
C TRP A 104 -6.91 -10.10 2.85
N ARG A 105 -6.91 -10.13 1.51
CA ARG A 105 -5.80 -9.61 0.69
C ARG A 105 -5.57 -8.12 0.92
N THR A 106 -6.66 -7.34 0.98
CA THR A 106 -6.59 -5.90 1.27
C THR A 106 -6.09 -5.65 2.69
N ILE A 107 -6.57 -6.42 3.68
CA ILE A 107 -6.10 -6.31 5.08
C ILE A 107 -4.62 -6.68 5.18
N TYR A 108 -4.19 -7.73 4.48
CA TYR A 108 -2.81 -8.19 4.50
C TYR A 108 -1.87 -7.13 3.90
N VAL A 109 -2.20 -6.58 2.74
CA VAL A 109 -1.45 -5.48 2.12
C VAL A 109 -1.42 -4.24 3.03
N ALA A 110 -2.54 -3.91 3.69
CA ALA A 110 -2.59 -2.81 4.65
C ALA A 110 -1.66 -3.04 5.87
N ASN A 111 -1.61 -4.26 6.38
CA ASN A 111 -0.71 -4.62 7.48
C ASN A 111 0.76 -4.47 7.08
N GLU A 112 1.15 -5.04 5.93
CA GLU A 112 2.51 -4.96 5.42
C GLU A 112 2.93 -3.52 5.13
N TRP A 113 2.01 -2.69 4.61
CA TRP A 113 2.24 -1.25 4.47
C TRP A 113 2.55 -0.58 5.82
N ASN A 114 1.79 -0.91 6.87
CA ASN A 114 2.01 -0.36 8.21
C ASN A 114 3.38 -0.76 8.78
N GLU A 115 3.82 -2.01 8.57
CA GLU A 115 5.14 -2.46 9.01
C GLU A 115 6.27 -1.68 8.31
N ILE A 116 6.14 -1.42 7.02
CA ILE A 116 7.13 -0.69 6.21
C ILE A 116 7.29 0.77 6.65
N GLN A 117 6.25 1.41 7.16
CA GLN A 117 6.34 2.81 7.63
C GLN A 117 7.40 3.01 8.73
N THR A 118 7.67 1.95 9.51
CA THR A 118 8.67 2.00 10.59
C THR A 118 10.04 1.47 10.17
N TYR A 119 10.16 0.97 8.94
CA TYR A 119 11.41 0.44 8.42
C TYR A 119 12.45 1.54 8.24
N ARG A 120 13.64 1.35 8.82
CA ARG A 120 14.76 2.29 8.71
C ARG A 120 16.00 1.53 8.27
N LYS A 121 16.70 2.07 7.27
CA LYS A 121 17.99 1.53 6.80
C LYS A 121 19.12 1.72 7.82
N THR A 122 19.02 2.78 8.64
CA THR A 122 20.05 3.16 9.62
C THR A 122 19.50 3.10 11.03
N SER A 123 20.34 2.67 11.99
CA SER A 123 20.00 2.60 13.40
C SER A 123 20.50 3.83 14.15
N CYS A 124 19.56 4.68 14.59
CA CYS A 124 19.89 5.88 15.38
C CYS A 124 20.65 5.52 16.67
N LEU A 125 20.26 4.43 17.33
CA LEU A 125 20.88 3.99 18.58
C LEU A 125 22.36 3.63 18.37
N ILE A 126 22.66 2.84 17.32
CA ILE A 126 24.04 2.47 17.00
C ILE A 126 24.85 3.72 16.65
N THR A 127 24.28 4.65 15.87
CA THR A 127 24.98 5.90 15.52
C THR A 127 25.30 6.73 16.75
N ILE A 128 24.35 6.93 17.66
CA ILE A 128 24.58 7.68 18.90
C ILE A 128 25.62 6.96 19.78
N ALA A 129 25.52 5.64 19.93
CA ALA A 129 26.49 4.86 20.72
C ALA A 129 27.91 4.98 20.15
N CYS A 130 28.08 4.83 18.84
CA CYS A 130 29.37 5.00 18.17
C CYS A 130 29.91 6.43 18.33
N VAL A 131 29.08 7.46 18.19
CA VAL A 131 29.50 8.87 18.42
C VAL A 131 29.96 9.06 19.86
N LEU A 132 29.24 8.53 20.85
CA LEU A 132 29.64 8.63 22.26
C LEU A 132 30.96 7.92 22.54
N ILE A 133 31.17 6.72 21.98
CA ILE A 133 32.44 5.98 22.14
C ILE A 133 33.59 6.77 21.51
N LEU A 134 33.44 7.23 20.27
CA LEU A 134 34.46 8.02 19.58
C LEU A 134 34.80 9.31 20.34
N MET A 135 33.79 10.03 20.81
CA MET A 135 34.00 11.30 21.51
C MET A 135 34.59 11.12 22.92
N GLN A 136 34.06 10.19 23.71
CA GLN A 136 34.35 10.09 25.15
C GLN A 136 35.43 9.05 25.48
N VAL A 137 35.42 7.89 24.80
CA VAL A 137 36.33 6.78 25.11
C VAL A 137 37.66 6.96 24.40
N ILE A 138 37.62 7.30 23.11
CA ILE A 138 38.84 7.59 22.33
C ILE A 138 39.37 8.99 22.66
N GLY A 139 38.51 9.91 23.10
CA GLY A 139 38.92 11.28 23.44
C GLY A 139 38.97 12.23 22.25
N LEU A 140 38.24 11.94 21.16
CA LEU A 140 38.12 12.86 20.03
C LEU A 140 37.54 14.23 20.42
N GLU A 141 36.91 14.35 21.59
CA GLU A 141 36.51 15.66 22.12
C GLU A 141 37.68 16.64 22.32
N ASN A 142 38.91 16.13 22.48
CA ASN A 142 40.11 16.96 22.66
C ASN A 142 40.52 17.69 21.37
N LEU A 143 40.13 17.17 20.20
CA LEU A 143 40.32 17.85 18.91
C LEU A 143 39.45 19.10 18.76
N ALA A 144 38.42 19.26 19.60
CA ALA A 144 37.58 20.45 19.63
C ALA A 144 38.14 21.57 20.52
N SER A 145 39.36 21.40 21.07
CA SER A 145 40.07 22.47 21.77
C SER A 145 40.47 23.58 20.80
N SER A 146 40.52 24.83 21.27
CA SER A 146 40.95 25.98 20.45
C SER A 146 42.47 26.04 20.23
N ASP A 147 43.19 24.95 20.54
CA ASP A 147 44.63 24.86 20.35
C ASP A 147 44.95 24.51 18.89
N ALA A 148 46.10 24.97 18.39
CA ALA A 148 46.63 24.57 17.11
C ALA A 148 47.13 23.11 17.13
N LYS A 149 47.47 22.57 18.31
CA LYS A 149 47.88 21.17 18.47
C LYS A 149 46.69 20.24 18.64
N SER A 150 46.47 19.36 17.66
CA SER A 150 45.42 18.34 17.69
C SER A 150 45.92 17.04 18.33
N ASN A 151 45.90 16.96 19.66
CA ASN A 151 46.24 15.74 20.38
C ASN A 151 44.98 15.02 20.88
N ILE A 152 44.90 13.71 20.65
CA ILE A 152 43.80 12.85 21.12
C ILE A 152 43.95 12.56 22.63
N VAL A 153 45.20 12.36 23.08
CA VAL A 153 45.55 12.15 24.49
C VAL A 153 46.16 13.43 25.04
N LEU A 154 45.58 13.95 26.12
CA LEU A 154 46.08 15.15 26.78
C LEU A 154 47.18 14.78 27.79
N ASN A 155 48.27 15.55 27.78
CA ASN A 155 49.30 15.46 28.81
C ASN A 155 49.01 16.53 29.89
N SER A 156 48.96 16.13 31.16
CA SER A 156 48.61 17.01 32.29
C SER A 156 49.62 18.14 32.52
N TYR A 157 50.82 18.02 31.94
CA TYR A 157 51.89 19.00 32.07
C TYR A 157 51.93 20.04 30.94
N GLU A 158 51.10 19.89 29.91
CA GLU A 158 50.99 20.86 28.82
C GLU A 158 49.83 21.84 29.05
N TYR A 159 49.97 23.06 28.52
CA TYR A 159 48.91 24.06 28.55
C TYR A 159 47.64 23.54 27.86
N GLN A 160 46.50 23.63 28.54
CA GLN A 160 45.21 23.22 28.00
C GLN A 160 44.40 24.45 27.61
N SER A 161 44.20 24.65 26.30
CA SER A 161 43.32 25.69 25.78
C SER A 161 41.86 25.41 26.19
N PRO A 162 41.04 26.46 26.46
CA PRO A 162 39.62 26.28 26.69
C PRO A 162 38.92 25.62 25.48
N GLN A 163 37.95 24.76 25.78
CA GLN A 163 37.14 24.08 24.76
C GLN A 163 36.22 25.05 24.03
N SER A 164 36.17 24.95 22.70
CA SER A 164 35.21 25.69 21.88
C SER A 164 33.93 24.88 21.67
N ARG A 165 32.79 25.46 22.01
CA ARG A 165 31.48 24.82 21.81
C ARG A 165 31.16 24.65 20.32
N ILE A 166 31.56 25.61 19.49
CA ILE A 166 31.33 25.57 18.03
C ILE A 166 32.08 24.39 17.41
N PHE A 167 33.38 24.24 17.71
CA PHE A 167 34.18 23.15 17.15
C PHE A 167 33.68 21.80 17.64
N ARG A 168 33.24 21.72 18.91
CA ARG A 168 32.67 20.50 19.46
C ARG A 168 31.39 20.07 18.75
N ILE A 169 30.48 21.01 18.45
CA ILE A 169 29.26 20.71 17.68
C ILE A 169 29.63 20.27 16.26
N ALA A 170 30.52 21.00 15.59
CA ALA A 170 30.95 20.67 14.24
C ALA A 170 31.57 19.26 14.15
N LEU A 171 32.41 18.90 15.12
CA LEU A 171 33.04 17.60 15.20
C LEU A 171 32.01 16.48 15.46
N ILE A 172 31.06 16.69 16.38
CA ILE A 172 29.96 15.74 16.62
C ILE A 172 29.13 15.52 15.35
N LEU A 173 28.74 16.59 14.65
CA LEU A 173 27.95 16.51 13.42
C LEU A 173 28.72 15.80 12.30
N SER A 174 30.02 16.08 12.16
CA SER A 174 30.90 15.42 11.18
C SER A 174 30.98 13.92 11.44
N ILE A 175 31.29 13.49 12.67
CA ILE A 175 31.37 12.08 13.04
C ILE A 175 30.00 11.38 12.85
N PHE A 176 28.91 12.03 13.28
CA PHE A 176 27.56 11.50 13.10
C PHE A 176 27.23 11.26 11.63
N SER A 177 27.59 12.22 10.75
CA SER A 177 27.39 12.11 9.30
C SER A 177 28.21 10.97 8.70
N VAL A 178 29.49 10.85 9.06
CA VAL A 178 30.38 9.78 8.57
C VAL A 178 29.85 8.39 8.97
N ILE A 179 29.47 8.20 10.23
CA ILE A 179 28.89 6.92 10.68
C ILE A 179 27.58 6.63 9.96
N GLY A 180 26.73 7.65 9.77
CA GLY A 180 25.48 7.52 9.02
C GLY A 180 25.70 7.08 7.58
N ILE A 181 26.69 7.67 6.89
CA ILE A 181 27.07 7.28 5.52
C ILE A 181 27.59 5.84 5.49
N ILE A 182 28.44 5.45 6.43
CA ILE A 182 28.96 4.07 6.51
C ILE A 182 27.82 3.06 6.73
N GLN A 183 26.90 3.35 7.66
CA GLN A 183 25.72 2.50 7.88
C GLN A 183 24.83 2.41 6.64
N TRP A 184 24.60 3.54 5.97
CA TRP A 184 23.79 3.60 4.76
C TRP A 184 24.41 2.82 3.60
N LEU A 185 25.72 2.98 3.38
CA LEU A 185 26.47 2.21 2.39
C LEU A 185 26.40 0.72 2.72
N PHE A 186 26.64 0.32 3.96
CA PHE A 186 26.52 -1.08 4.39
C PHE A 186 25.11 -1.64 4.10
N SER A 187 24.06 -0.88 4.42
CA SER A 187 22.68 -1.27 4.14
C SER A 187 22.44 -1.49 2.64
N ILE A 188 22.94 -0.62 1.77
CA ILE A 188 22.70 -0.76 0.33
C ILE A 188 23.58 -1.86 -0.29
N THR A 189 24.88 -1.82 -0.03
CA THR A 189 25.84 -2.66 -0.76
C THR A 189 25.84 -4.10 -0.28
N LEU A 190 25.63 -4.32 1.02
CA LEU A 190 25.70 -5.64 1.64
C LEU A 190 24.33 -6.16 2.02
N TRP A 191 23.48 -5.35 2.66
CA TRP A 191 22.19 -5.86 3.14
C TRP A 191 21.19 -6.06 2.00
N GLU A 192 20.88 -5.00 1.24
CA GLU A 192 19.88 -5.07 0.16
C GLU A 192 20.32 -5.99 -0.98
N ARG A 193 21.63 -6.03 -1.27
CA ARG A 193 22.16 -6.89 -2.33
C ARG A 193 22.17 -8.38 -1.97
N CYS A 194 22.43 -8.73 -0.71
CA CYS A 194 22.57 -10.12 -0.31
C CYS A 194 21.30 -10.74 0.27
N PHE A 195 20.38 -9.94 0.83
CA PHE A 195 19.21 -10.45 1.55
C PHE A 195 17.90 -10.13 0.85
N SER A 196 17.35 -8.93 1.03
CA SER A 196 16.09 -8.53 0.41
C SER A 196 15.85 -7.03 0.51
N ASP A 197 15.31 -6.44 -0.54
CA ASP A 197 14.78 -5.09 -0.56
C ASP A 197 13.29 -5.12 -0.16
N LYS A 198 13.00 -4.67 1.07
CA LYS A 198 11.63 -4.68 1.61
C LYS A 198 10.64 -3.89 0.75
N LEU A 199 11.08 -2.79 0.12
CA LEU A 199 10.19 -1.94 -0.68
C LEU A 199 9.80 -2.63 -2.00
N ARG A 200 10.74 -3.33 -2.64
CA ARG A 200 10.44 -4.15 -3.82
C ARG A 200 9.58 -5.35 -3.46
N SER A 201 9.91 -6.03 -2.38
CA SER A 201 9.13 -7.17 -1.87
C SER A 201 7.67 -6.78 -1.60
N PHE A 202 7.41 -5.56 -1.13
CA PHE A 202 6.05 -5.05 -0.94
C PHE A 202 5.31 -4.81 -2.26
N ALA A 203 5.99 -4.22 -3.25
CA ALA A 203 5.41 -4.03 -4.58
C ALA A 203 5.12 -5.38 -5.27
N ASP A 204 5.99 -6.38 -5.08
CA ASP A 204 5.74 -7.76 -5.51
C ASP A 204 4.54 -8.37 -4.79
N LEU A 205 4.46 -8.21 -3.48
CA LEU A 205 3.31 -8.66 -2.71
C LEU A 205 1.99 -8.07 -3.22
N CYS A 206 1.97 -6.77 -3.54
CA CYS A 206 0.79 -6.11 -4.12
C CYS A 206 0.33 -6.82 -5.41
N SER A 207 1.27 -7.20 -6.28
CA SER A 207 0.96 -7.93 -7.53
C SER A 207 0.41 -9.33 -7.28
N VAL A 208 0.98 -10.08 -6.33
CA VAL A 208 0.51 -11.43 -5.98
C VAL A 208 -0.85 -11.38 -5.29
N ALA A 209 -1.07 -10.40 -4.43
CA ALA A 209 -2.33 -10.17 -3.73
C ALA A 209 -3.42 -9.56 -4.62
N ASN A 210 -3.11 -9.17 -5.86
CA ASN A 210 -4.05 -8.52 -6.79
C ASN A 210 -4.66 -7.22 -6.21
N VAL A 211 -3.87 -6.46 -5.44
CA VAL A 211 -4.29 -5.19 -4.80
C VAL A 211 -3.28 -4.10 -5.16
N SER A 212 -3.75 -2.98 -5.69
CA SER A 212 -2.91 -1.81 -5.96
C SER A 212 -3.04 -0.75 -4.87
N VAL A 213 -1.99 0.05 -4.70
CA VAL A 213 -1.98 1.18 -3.75
C VAL A 213 -2.02 2.48 -4.53
N PHE A 214 -3.04 3.29 -4.27
CA PHE A 214 -3.22 4.59 -4.89
C PHE A 214 -3.06 5.69 -3.84
N LEU A 215 -2.08 6.58 -4.01
CA LEU A 215 -1.75 7.64 -3.05
C LEU A 215 -1.95 9.01 -3.68
N PHE A 216 -2.76 9.85 -3.03
CA PHE A 216 -2.82 11.28 -3.30
C PHE A 216 -1.85 12.01 -2.38
N ALA A 217 -0.78 12.55 -2.95
CA ALA A 217 0.15 13.42 -2.25
C ALA A 217 -0.34 14.88 -2.27
N GLN A 218 -0.97 15.29 -3.38
CA GLN A 218 -1.62 16.58 -3.58
C GLN A 218 -2.88 16.38 -4.44
N SER A 219 -3.65 17.43 -4.71
CA SER A 219 -4.86 17.34 -5.53
C SER A 219 -4.61 16.87 -6.98
N ASN A 220 -3.44 17.19 -7.52
CA ASN A 220 -3.06 16.93 -8.92
C ASN A 220 -1.78 16.09 -9.03
N PHE A 221 -1.30 15.51 -7.93
CA PHE A 221 -0.07 14.72 -7.92
C PHE A 221 -0.18 13.57 -6.92
N GLY A 222 0.35 12.42 -7.30
CA GLY A 222 0.29 11.24 -6.46
C GLY A 222 1.32 10.18 -6.83
N TYR A 223 1.28 9.10 -6.05
CA TYR A 223 2.06 7.89 -6.30
C TYR A 223 1.13 6.70 -6.48
N TYR A 224 1.53 5.76 -7.33
CA TYR A 224 0.74 4.57 -7.60
C TYR A 224 1.63 3.34 -7.60
N ILE A 225 1.23 2.31 -6.86
CA ILE A 225 1.85 0.99 -6.88
C ILE A 225 0.86 0.08 -7.59
N HIS A 226 1.27 -0.39 -8.77
CA HIS A 226 0.52 -1.34 -9.55
C HIS A 226 0.69 -2.74 -8.96
N GLY A 227 -0.45 -3.34 -8.66
CA GLY A 227 -0.55 -4.67 -8.08
C GLY A 227 -1.68 -5.46 -8.72
N HIS A 228 -1.97 -5.23 -10.00
CA HIS A 228 -2.86 -6.12 -10.74
C HIS A 228 -2.07 -7.40 -11.07
N SER A 229 -2.59 -8.54 -10.62
CA SER A 229 -1.93 -9.83 -10.89
C SER A 229 -1.91 -10.09 -12.41
N PRO A 230 -0.82 -10.61 -12.97
CA PRO A 230 -0.77 -11.00 -14.39
C PRO A 230 -1.89 -11.94 -14.82
N THR A 231 -2.34 -12.79 -13.90
CA THR A 231 -3.42 -13.76 -14.14
C THR A 231 -4.81 -13.22 -13.76
N GLY A 232 -4.87 -12.00 -13.21
CA GLY A 232 -6.10 -11.30 -12.82
C GLY A 232 -6.84 -11.90 -11.61
N ARG A 233 -6.27 -12.92 -10.97
CA ARG A 233 -6.83 -13.57 -9.78
C ARG A 233 -5.74 -13.88 -8.76
N SER A 234 -6.14 -13.93 -7.50
CA SER A 234 -5.23 -14.17 -6.36
C SER A 234 -5.82 -15.07 -5.29
N ASP A 235 -7.15 -15.11 -5.13
CA ASP A 235 -7.83 -16.03 -4.21
C ASP A 235 -7.97 -17.42 -4.83
N VAL A 236 -6.85 -18.13 -4.99
CA VAL A 236 -6.79 -19.49 -5.54
C VAL A 236 -6.12 -20.47 -4.58
N ASP A 237 -6.49 -21.76 -4.70
CA ASP A 237 -5.84 -22.84 -3.94
C ASP A 237 -4.37 -23.00 -4.35
N LEU A 238 -3.60 -23.75 -3.56
CA LEU A 238 -2.17 -24.03 -3.82
C LEU A 238 -1.89 -24.52 -5.25
N GLY A 239 -2.77 -25.35 -5.80
CA GLY A 239 -2.65 -25.81 -7.20
C GLY A 239 -2.79 -24.67 -8.20
N GLY A 240 -3.70 -23.72 -7.94
CA GLY A 240 -3.86 -22.52 -8.75
C GLY A 240 -2.63 -21.62 -8.68
N ILE A 241 -2.09 -21.36 -7.48
CA ILE A 241 -0.86 -20.57 -7.31
C ILE A 241 0.30 -21.21 -8.09
N THR A 242 0.48 -22.53 -7.97
CA THR A 242 1.56 -23.26 -8.67
C THR A 242 1.46 -23.10 -10.19
N GLN A 243 0.23 -23.18 -10.73
CA GLN A 243 -0.01 -22.98 -12.16
C GLN A 243 0.26 -21.53 -12.59
N MET A 244 -0.12 -20.53 -11.79
CA MET A 244 0.17 -19.13 -12.11
C MET A 244 1.68 -18.87 -12.16
N LEU A 245 2.42 -19.41 -11.19
CA LEU A 245 3.88 -19.31 -11.14
C LEU A 245 4.55 -20.04 -12.30
N SER A 246 4.02 -21.19 -12.76
CA SER A 246 4.58 -21.87 -13.93
C SER A 246 4.39 -21.07 -15.21
N ILE A 247 3.20 -20.50 -15.43
CA ILE A 247 2.89 -19.63 -16.58
C ILE A 247 3.77 -18.38 -16.57
N GLU A 248 4.01 -17.80 -15.39
CA GLU A 248 4.90 -16.65 -15.23
C GLU A 248 6.36 -17.00 -15.49
N ASN A 249 6.84 -18.14 -14.98
CA ASN A 249 8.21 -18.62 -15.21
C ASN A 249 8.49 -18.95 -16.68
N GLU A 250 7.48 -19.46 -17.39
CA GLU A 250 7.54 -19.69 -18.84
C GLU A 250 7.47 -18.39 -19.66
N GLY A 251 7.22 -17.24 -19.01
CA GLY A 251 7.13 -15.94 -19.66
C GLY A 251 5.87 -15.74 -20.51
N ILE A 252 4.85 -16.60 -20.31
CA ILE A 252 3.56 -16.54 -21.01
C ILE A 252 2.65 -15.49 -20.36
N ALA A 253 2.79 -15.28 -19.04
CA ALA A 253 2.03 -14.27 -18.33
C ALA A 253 2.39 -12.85 -18.83
N PRO A 254 1.42 -11.92 -18.85
CA PRO A 254 1.71 -10.53 -19.12
C PRO A 254 2.68 -9.97 -18.08
N LYS A 255 3.46 -8.97 -18.48
CA LYS A 255 4.38 -8.29 -17.57
C LYS A 255 3.60 -7.60 -16.45
N ARG A 256 4.24 -7.45 -15.30
CA ARG A 256 3.61 -6.94 -14.06
C ARG A 256 3.46 -5.41 -14.04
N GLY A 257 3.94 -4.69 -15.05
CA GLY A 257 3.78 -3.23 -15.12
C GLY A 257 2.43 -2.80 -15.67
N ILE A 258 2.15 -1.48 -15.61
CA ILE A 258 0.97 -0.87 -16.22
C ILE A 258 1.04 -0.93 -17.74
N THR A 259 2.24 -0.70 -18.28
CA THR A 259 2.51 -0.87 -19.71
C THR A 259 2.89 -2.33 -19.99
N PRO A 260 2.46 -2.90 -21.12
CA PRO A 260 2.66 -4.32 -21.43
C PRO A 260 4.14 -4.72 -21.51
N ASP A 261 5.03 -3.74 -21.73
CA ASP A 261 6.47 -3.97 -21.89
C ASP A 261 7.29 -3.78 -20.60
N SER A 262 6.70 -3.21 -19.53
CA SER A 262 7.43 -2.89 -18.31
C SER A 262 7.15 -3.88 -17.18
N ASN A 263 8.17 -4.11 -16.33
CA ASN A 263 8.04 -4.80 -15.04
C ASN A 263 8.05 -3.82 -13.86
N ASP A 264 7.97 -2.52 -14.11
CA ASP A 264 7.97 -1.53 -13.04
C ASP A 264 6.63 -1.56 -12.33
N HIS A 265 6.64 -1.67 -11.00
CA HIS A 265 5.40 -1.67 -10.21
C HIS A 265 5.08 -0.28 -9.65
N THR A 266 6.03 0.66 -9.63
CA THR A 266 5.87 1.94 -8.91
C THR A 266 5.92 3.12 -9.86
N TYR A 267 4.94 4.03 -9.72
CA TYR A 267 4.71 5.12 -10.65
C TYR A 267 4.49 6.44 -9.92
N ARG A 268 4.93 7.53 -10.55
CA ARG A 268 4.54 8.90 -10.19
C ARG A 268 3.49 9.37 -11.17
N MET A 269 2.42 9.95 -10.67
CA MET A 269 1.28 10.36 -11.49
C MET A 269 0.99 11.84 -11.35
N ALA A 270 0.85 12.52 -12.49
CA ALA A 270 0.20 13.81 -12.59
C ALA A 270 -1.30 13.56 -12.84
N LEU A 271 -2.15 14.05 -11.96
CA LEU A 271 -3.57 13.72 -11.94
C LEU A 271 -4.42 14.91 -12.41
N PRO A 272 -5.47 14.64 -13.22
CA PRO A 272 -6.46 15.66 -13.54
C PRO A 272 -7.20 16.13 -12.28
N SER A 273 -7.45 17.44 -12.16
CA SER A 273 -8.19 18.01 -11.03
C SER A 273 -9.60 17.41 -10.87
N GLY A 274 -10.24 17.06 -11.98
CA GLY A 274 -11.55 16.41 -11.99
C GLY A 274 -11.56 15.03 -11.32
N LEU A 275 -10.43 14.32 -11.30
CA LEU A 275 -10.33 13.03 -10.63
C LEU A 275 -10.44 13.18 -9.12
N ARG A 276 -9.72 14.15 -8.55
CA ARG A 276 -9.80 14.45 -7.12
C ARG A 276 -11.17 14.97 -6.71
N GLN A 277 -11.80 15.82 -7.52
CA GLN A 277 -13.17 16.31 -7.25
C GLN A 277 -14.17 15.15 -7.22
N THR A 278 -14.09 14.23 -8.17
CA THR A 278 -14.96 13.05 -8.23
C THR A 278 -14.74 12.15 -7.02
N PHE A 279 -13.47 11.90 -6.66
CA PHE A 279 -13.11 11.12 -5.47
C PHE A 279 -13.69 11.73 -4.19
N ASN A 280 -13.49 13.04 -3.96
CA ASN A 280 -14.04 13.75 -2.80
C ASN A 280 -15.58 13.66 -2.75
N ARG A 281 -16.25 13.76 -3.90
CA ARG A 281 -17.71 13.59 -4.01
C ARG A 281 -18.16 12.19 -3.61
N LEU A 282 -17.45 11.15 -4.07
CA LEU A 282 -17.74 9.76 -3.70
C LEU A 282 -17.46 9.49 -2.22
N TYR A 283 -16.48 10.18 -1.62
CA TYR A 283 -16.13 10.04 -0.21
C TYR A 283 -17.06 10.82 0.74
N THR A 284 -17.75 11.86 0.25
CA THR A 284 -18.63 12.74 1.04
C THR A 284 -19.64 12.00 1.94
N PRO A 285 -20.31 10.92 1.49
CA PRO A 285 -21.25 10.18 2.35
C PRO A 285 -20.59 9.61 3.62
N LEU A 286 -19.32 9.17 3.54
CA LEU A 286 -18.57 8.68 4.71
C LEU A 286 -18.25 9.80 5.70
N LEU A 287 -17.89 10.98 5.20
CA LEU A 287 -17.64 12.14 6.05
C LEU A 287 -18.91 12.56 6.80
N ASN A 288 -20.05 12.56 6.11
CA ASN A 288 -21.34 12.92 6.69
C ASN A 288 -21.85 11.89 7.71
N LEU A 289 -21.52 10.61 7.52
CA LEU A 289 -21.83 9.54 8.47
C LEU A 289 -21.15 9.77 9.82
N ASN A 290 -19.87 10.18 9.82
CA ASN A 290 -19.11 10.44 11.04
C ASN A 290 -19.62 11.70 11.79
N LEU A 291 -20.18 12.68 11.07
CA LEU A 291 -20.66 13.94 11.64
C LEU A 291 -22.12 13.89 12.14
N ASN A 292 -22.94 12.93 11.65
CA ASN A 292 -24.39 12.87 11.94
C ASN A 292 -24.82 11.48 12.44
N THR A 293 -24.05 10.88 13.35
CA THR A 293 -24.39 9.60 14.01
C THR A 293 -25.80 9.61 14.64
N ASP A 294 -26.29 10.78 15.05
CA ASP A 294 -27.57 10.93 15.75
C ASP A 294 -28.80 11.07 14.81
N LYS A 295 -28.60 11.32 13.50
CA LYS A 295 -29.71 11.53 12.54
C LYS A 295 -30.04 10.31 11.67
N TYR A 296 -29.15 9.32 11.60
CA TYR A 296 -29.34 8.10 10.80
C TYR A 296 -29.97 6.94 11.57
N GLY A 297 -30.65 7.22 12.67
CA GLY A 297 -31.47 6.25 13.37
C GLY A 297 -32.73 5.87 12.57
N LYS A 298 -32.63 4.84 11.71
CA LYS A 298 -33.62 3.74 11.52
C LYS A 298 -33.62 3.06 10.14
N HIS A 299 -32.95 3.56 9.10
CA HIS A 299 -33.14 3.02 7.74
C HIS A 299 -31.91 2.52 6.97
N ALA A 300 -30.68 2.77 7.43
CA ALA A 300 -29.48 2.21 6.79
C ALA A 300 -28.40 1.88 7.83
N SER A 301 -27.79 0.70 7.73
CA SER A 301 -26.65 0.37 8.60
C SER A 301 -25.43 1.18 8.18
N PRO A 302 -24.69 1.81 9.13
CA PRO A 302 -23.46 2.55 8.82
C PRO A 302 -22.44 1.73 8.01
N GLN A 303 -22.38 0.42 8.26
CA GLN A 303 -21.52 -0.53 7.55
C GLN A 303 -21.91 -0.70 6.07
N ALA A 304 -23.20 -0.70 5.74
CA ALA A 304 -23.65 -0.80 4.35
C ALA A 304 -23.23 0.43 3.55
N ILE A 305 -23.33 1.63 4.13
CA ILE A 305 -22.89 2.88 3.51
C ILE A 305 -21.38 2.84 3.27
N THR A 306 -20.59 2.39 4.26
CA THR A 306 -19.13 2.27 4.10
C THR A 306 -18.75 1.31 2.99
N ASN A 307 -19.41 0.15 2.95
CA ASN A 307 -19.15 -0.84 1.90
C ASN A 307 -19.54 -0.30 0.53
N GLU A 308 -20.69 0.35 0.39
CA GLU A 308 -21.13 0.94 -0.88
C GLU A 308 -20.16 2.02 -1.38
N VAL A 309 -19.72 2.93 -0.49
CA VAL A 309 -18.75 3.98 -0.84
C VAL A 309 -17.43 3.37 -1.27
N TYR A 310 -16.92 2.37 -0.55
CA TYR A 310 -15.70 1.67 -0.94
C TYR A 310 -15.83 1.02 -2.33
N HIS A 311 -16.93 0.31 -2.60
CA HIS A 311 -17.16 -0.31 -3.91
C HIS A 311 -17.25 0.71 -5.04
N ASN A 312 -17.91 1.85 -4.79
CA ASN A 312 -18.02 2.94 -5.77
C ASN A 312 -16.67 3.57 -6.08
N ILE A 313 -15.85 3.85 -5.06
CA ILE A 313 -14.49 4.39 -5.24
C ILE A 313 -13.59 3.36 -5.92
N ASN A 314 -13.62 2.09 -5.49
CA ASN A 314 -12.82 1.02 -6.09
C ASN A 314 -13.15 0.87 -7.59
N ARG A 315 -14.45 0.82 -7.94
CA ARG A 315 -14.91 0.75 -9.34
C ARG A 315 -14.46 1.97 -10.15
N TYR A 316 -14.53 3.17 -9.57
CA TYR A 316 -14.10 4.40 -10.22
C TYR A 316 -12.60 4.40 -10.52
N LEU A 317 -11.76 4.05 -9.55
CA LEU A 317 -10.32 4.02 -9.69
C LEU A 317 -9.85 2.89 -10.61
N LYS A 318 -10.46 1.70 -10.55
CA LYS A 318 -10.21 0.62 -11.52
C LYS A 318 -10.41 1.11 -12.95
N ARG A 319 -11.55 1.75 -13.24
CA ARG A 319 -11.86 2.29 -14.57
C ARG A 319 -10.88 3.37 -15.01
N PHE A 320 -10.40 4.20 -14.08
CA PHE A 320 -9.38 5.19 -14.39
C PHE A 320 -8.06 4.52 -14.80
N VAL A 321 -7.55 3.58 -13.99
CA VAL A 321 -6.29 2.90 -14.27
C VAL A 321 -6.37 2.05 -15.53
N SER A 322 -7.46 1.30 -15.75
CA SER A 322 -7.64 0.48 -16.96
C SER A 322 -7.67 1.29 -18.26
N ARG A 323 -7.99 2.60 -18.20
CA ARG A 323 -7.91 3.49 -19.37
C ARG A 323 -6.50 3.98 -19.65
N VAL A 324 -5.63 3.98 -18.65
CA VAL A 324 -4.22 4.40 -18.75
C VAL A 324 -3.34 3.25 -19.23
N SER A 325 -3.74 2.01 -18.97
CA SER A 325 -3.03 0.80 -19.41
C SER A 325 -3.30 0.37 -20.86
N LEU A 326 -4.18 1.07 -21.58
CA LEU A 326 -4.53 0.84 -22.99
C LEU A 326 -3.66 1.70 -23.90
#